data_AF-A0A7N5K4V2-F1
#
_entry.id   AF-A0A7N5K4V2-F1
#
_cell.length_a   1.000
_cell.length_b   1.000
_cell.length_c   1.000
_cell.angle_alpha   90.00
_cell.angle_beta   90.00
_cell.angle_gamma   90.00
#
_symmetry.space_group_name_H-M   'P 1'
#
loop_
_entity.id
_entity.type
_entity.pdbx_description
1 polymer ?
#
loop_
_entity_poly.entity_id
_entity_poly.type
_entity_poly.pdbx_seq_one_letter_code
_entity_poly.pdbx_strand_id
1 'polypeptide(L)'
;MSIVTVQLGQCGNQIGFEVFDALNTDSHCPQGLCSKRENEAYQASCKERFFSEEENGGIDWQVRPPLSGLPTFGKVSLNRELHFNTSIANLVILRGKDVHSADLGGFKDPALYTSWLEPIHAVNVWKTQRAFSKYEKSAALVSNSQFLLKPLDTIVGKAWNMFASKAYIHQYTKFGIEEEDFLDSFALLEQVVASYCNL
;
A
#
# COMPACT_ATOMS: atom_id res chain seq x y z
N MET A 1 -0.20 -18.61 0.75
CA MET A 1 0.19 -17.52 -0.16
C MET A 1 0.55 -16.33 0.72
N SER A 2 1.81 -15.90 0.72
CA SER A 2 2.24 -14.75 1.51
C SER A 2 1.97 -13.47 0.71
N ILE A 3 1.14 -12.58 1.24
CA ILE A 3 0.90 -11.25 0.66
C ILE A 3 2.00 -10.33 1.18
N VAL A 4 2.82 -9.80 0.28
CA VAL A 4 3.84 -8.80 0.62
C VAL A 4 3.33 -7.44 0.16
N THR A 5 3.00 -6.58 1.11
CA THR A 5 2.60 -5.19 0.85
C THR A 5 3.85 -4.31 0.90
N VAL A 6 4.21 -3.70 -0.22
CA VAL A 6 5.35 -2.76 -0.30
C VAL A 6 4.79 -1.35 -0.35
N GLN A 7 5.06 -0.56 0.69
CA GLN A 7 4.69 0.85 0.76
C GLN A 7 5.82 1.69 0.18
N LEU A 8 5.46 2.53 -0.79
CA LEU A 8 6.31 3.62 -1.24
C LEU A 8 5.67 4.91 -0.71
N GLY A 9 6.32 5.57 0.25
CA GLY A 9 5.90 6.91 0.69
C GLY A 9 5.91 7.88 -0.49
N GLN A 10 5.18 9.01 -0.38
CA GLN A 10 4.99 10.03 -1.41
C GLN A 10 6.17 10.15 -2.39
N CYS A 11 6.09 9.36 -3.45
CA CYS A 11 7.04 9.39 -4.52
C CYS A 11 6.60 10.58 -5.35
N GLY A 12 7.21 11.76 -5.13
CA GLY A 12 7.01 12.90 -6.02
C GLY A 12 7.13 12.45 -7.48
N ASN A 13 6.56 13.21 -8.42
CA ASN A 13 6.38 12.80 -9.83
C ASN A 13 7.59 12.08 -10.48
N GLN A 14 8.80 12.37 -10.04
CA GLN A 14 10.04 11.74 -10.51
C GLN A 14 10.23 10.30 -10.00
N ILE A 15 10.06 10.03 -8.69
CA ILE A 15 10.25 8.68 -8.13
C ILE A 15 9.07 7.78 -8.49
N GLY A 16 7.85 8.34 -8.54
CA GLY A 16 6.66 7.58 -8.90
C GLY A 16 6.78 7.11 -10.35
N PHE A 17 7.15 8.04 -11.25
CA PHE A 17 7.45 7.72 -12.64
C PHE A 17 8.55 6.65 -12.73
N GLU A 18 9.68 6.82 -12.05
CA GLU A 18 10.79 5.86 -12.11
C GLU A 18 10.39 4.47 -11.61
N VAL A 19 9.58 4.37 -10.55
CA VAL A 19 9.06 3.09 -10.05
C VAL A 19 8.16 2.42 -11.10
N PHE A 20 7.20 3.17 -11.65
CA PHE A 20 6.30 2.63 -12.67
C PHE A 20 7.04 2.29 -13.96
N ASP A 21 8.01 3.11 -14.36
CA ASP A 21 8.86 2.90 -15.52
C ASP A 21 9.79 1.70 -15.32
N ALA A 22 10.36 1.52 -14.13
CA ALA A 22 11.16 0.34 -13.80
C ALA A 22 10.31 -0.94 -13.79
N LEU A 23 9.10 -0.91 -13.24
CA LEU A 23 8.16 -2.04 -13.29
C LEU A 23 7.72 -2.35 -14.72
N ASN A 24 7.42 -1.32 -15.51
CA ASN A 24 7.04 -1.44 -16.91
C ASN A 24 8.19 -1.98 -17.75
N THR A 25 9.39 -1.42 -17.61
CA THR A 25 10.62 -1.85 -18.28
C THR A 25 11.00 -3.27 -17.88
N ASP A 26 10.94 -3.63 -16.58
CA ASP A 26 11.15 -5.02 -16.15
C ASP A 26 10.13 -5.95 -16.80
N SER A 27 8.86 -5.55 -16.92
CA SER A 27 7.84 -6.42 -17.53
C SER A 27 8.10 -6.70 -19.01
N HIS A 28 8.76 -5.78 -19.73
CA HIS A 28 9.06 -5.88 -21.16
C HIS A 28 10.50 -6.33 -21.48
N CYS A 29 11.44 -6.25 -20.54
CA CYS A 29 12.84 -6.60 -20.76
C CYS A 29 13.09 -8.11 -20.55
N PRO A 30 13.65 -8.87 -21.52
CA PRO A 30 13.87 -10.31 -21.38
C PRO A 30 14.94 -10.67 -20.34
N GLN A 31 15.92 -9.79 -20.07
CA GLN A 31 16.91 -9.92 -19.00
C GLN A 31 16.52 -9.01 -17.83
N GLY A 32 16.64 -9.48 -16.58
CA GLY A 32 16.30 -8.67 -15.40
C GLY A 32 17.22 -7.44 -15.25
N LEU A 33 16.77 -6.42 -14.50
CA LEU A 33 17.47 -5.14 -14.34
C LEU A 33 18.81 -5.21 -13.59
N CYS A 34 19.12 -6.33 -12.93
CA CYS A 34 20.36 -6.52 -12.17
C CYS A 34 20.88 -7.96 -12.26
N SER A 35 22.15 -8.17 -11.91
CA SER A 35 22.72 -9.51 -11.88
C SER A 35 22.14 -10.36 -10.74
N LYS A 36 22.21 -11.68 -10.88
CA LYS A 36 21.69 -12.63 -9.88
C LYS A 36 22.29 -12.40 -8.48
N ARG A 37 23.60 -12.11 -8.42
CA ARG A 37 24.33 -11.92 -7.16
C ARG A 37 23.91 -10.64 -6.44
N GLU A 38 23.68 -9.55 -7.18
CA GLU A 38 23.20 -8.28 -6.62
C GLU A 38 21.79 -8.42 -6.06
N ASN A 39 20.91 -9.13 -6.77
CA ASN A 39 19.54 -9.37 -6.32
C ASN A 39 19.50 -10.23 -5.03
N GLU A 40 20.31 -11.27 -4.93
CA GLU A 40 20.39 -12.13 -3.74
C GLU A 40 20.87 -11.35 -2.49
N ALA A 41 21.88 -10.50 -2.65
CA ALA A 41 22.38 -9.66 -1.56
C ALA A 41 21.34 -8.62 -1.10
N TYR A 42 20.63 -8.01 -2.04
CA TYR A 42 19.55 -7.06 -1.73
C TYR A 42 18.40 -7.73 -0.98
N GLN A 43 17.95 -8.91 -1.42
CA GLN A 43 16.90 -9.67 -0.73
C GLN A 43 17.26 -10.04 0.71
N ALA A 44 18.50 -10.44 0.97
CA ALA A 44 18.97 -10.74 2.31
C ALA A 44 18.91 -9.50 3.22
N SER A 45 19.40 -8.36 2.72
CA SER A 45 19.36 -7.10 3.48
C SER A 45 17.94 -6.60 3.74
N CYS A 46 17.02 -6.77 2.77
CA CYS A 46 15.64 -6.35 2.93
C CYS A 46 14.91 -7.17 4.00
N LYS A 47 15.11 -8.50 4.02
CA LYS A 47 14.52 -9.40 5.02
C LYS A 47 14.96 -9.06 6.43
N GLU A 48 16.24 -8.77 6.62
CA GLU A 48 16.80 -8.41 7.93
C GLU A 48 16.29 -7.05 8.44
N ARG A 49 16.11 -6.07 7.54
CA ARG A 49 15.82 -4.68 7.94
C ARG A 49 14.35 -4.30 8.00
N PHE A 50 13.51 -4.89 7.14
CA PHE A 50 12.17 -4.36 6.89
C PHE A 50 11.02 -5.31 7.21
N PHE A 51 11.29 -6.58 7.49
CA PHE A 51 10.24 -7.58 7.74
C PHE A 51 10.43 -8.26 9.10
N SER A 52 9.34 -8.40 9.84
CA SER A 52 9.26 -9.16 11.11
C SER A 52 8.06 -10.10 11.06
N GLU A 53 8.23 -11.34 11.52
CA GLU A 53 7.15 -12.33 11.58
C GLU A 53 6.40 -12.20 12.91
N GLU A 54 5.08 -12.03 12.88
CA GLU A 54 4.23 -12.10 14.08
C GLU A 54 3.75 -13.54 14.30
N GLU A 55 4.04 -14.11 15.48
CA GLU A 55 3.78 -15.53 15.81
C GLU A 55 2.28 -15.90 15.97
N ASN A 56 1.34 -14.96 16.03
CA ASN A 56 -0.05 -15.25 16.46
C ASN A 56 -1.18 -14.56 15.66
N GLY A 57 -1.07 -14.50 14.33
CA GLY A 57 -2.13 -13.99 13.45
C GLY A 57 -2.91 -15.09 12.73
N GLY A 58 -3.93 -15.67 13.36
CA GLY A 58 -4.87 -16.56 12.64
C GLY A 58 -5.59 -15.80 11.52
N ILE A 59 -5.38 -16.21 10.26
CA ILE A 59 -6.01 -15.59 9.10
C ILE A 59 -7.49 -15.99 9.05
N ASP A 60 -8.39 -15.01 9.16
CA ASP A 60 -9.81 -15.21 8.89
C ASP A 60 -10.02 -15.35 7.38
N TRP A 61 -10.39 -16.55 6.94
CA TRP A 61 -10.65 -16.88 5.53
C TRP A 61 -12.06 -16.48 5.07
N GLN A 62 -12.93 -15.97 5.95
CA GLN A 62 -14.33 -15.65 5.65
C GLN A 62 -14.60 -14.14 5.47
N VAL A 63 -13.55 -13.33 5.32
CA VAL A 63 -13.66 -11.88 5.14
C VAL A 63 -14.49 -11.57 3.87
N ARG A 64 -15.68 -10.96 4.06
CA ARG A 64 -16.59 -10.54 2.98
C ARG A 64 -16.74 -9.03 2.95
N PRO A 65 -16.57 -8.36 1.81
CA PRO A 65 -16.75 -6.93 1.70
C PRO A 65 -18.17 -6.50 2.15
N PRO A 66 -18.35 -5.24 2.56
CA PRO A 66 -19.65 -4.75 3.00
C PRO A 66 -20.66 -4.85 1.85
N LEU A 67 -21.88 -5.33 2.13
CA LEU A 67 -22.92 -5.41 1.10
C LEU A 67 -23.36 -3.98 0.73
N SER A 68 -23.18 -3.61 -0.53
CA SER A 68 -23.61 -2.31 -1.06
C SER A 68 -25.14 -2.23 -1.13
N GLY A 69 -25.74 -1.31 -0.36
CA GLY A 69 -27.13 -0.85 -0.56
C GLY A 69 -28.25 -1.43 0.31
N LEU A 70 -27.97 -2.17 1.40
CA LEU A 70 -29.02 -2.57 2.34
C LEU A 70 -29.09 -1.60 3.54
N PRO A 71 -30.27 -1.02 3.88
CA PRO A 71 -30.40 -0.31 5.15
C PRO A 71 -30.14 -1.28 6.30
N THR A 72 -29.46 -0.79 7.34
CA THR A 72 -29.12 -1.46 8.59
C THR A 72 -30.37 -1.96 9.30
N PHE A 73 -30.93 -3.08 8.84
CA PHE A 73 -32.02 -3.77 9.51
C PHE A 73 -31.49 -4.87 10.41
N GLY A 74 -31.62 -4.62 11.71
CA GLY A 74 -31.78 -5.67 12.71
C GLY A 74 -30.55 -5.95 13.56
N LYS A 75 -30.53 -5.32 14.73
CA LYS A 75 -29.76 -5.67 15.94
C LYS A 75 -29.34 -7.16 15.98
N VAL A 76 -28.08 -7.45 15.66
CA VAL A 76 -27.36 -8.63 16.16
C VAL A 76 -25.91 -8.21 16.47
N SER A 77 -25.58 -8.30 17.77
CA SER A 77 -24.26 -8.20 18.42
C SER A 77 -23.36 -6.98 18.15
N LEU A 78 -23.18 -6.18 19.21
CA LEU A 78 -22.10 -5.20 19.38
C LEU A 78 -20.70 -5.76 19.01
N ASN A 79 -19.87 -4.88 18.44
CA ASN A 79 -18.38 -4.86 18.47
C ASN A 79 -17.56 -5.50 17.34
N ARG A 80 -17.96 -5.34 16.08
CA ARG A 80 -16.97 -5.12 14.99
C ARG A 80 -17.69 -4.63 13.75
N GLU A 81 -17.88 -3.32 13.61
CA GLU A 81 -18.03 -2.79 12.25
C GLU A 81 -16.71 -3.10 11.55
N LEU A 82 -16.71 -4.15 10.72
CA LEU A 82 -15.60 -4.50 9.86
C LEU A 82 -15.45 -3.32 8.90
N HIS A 83 -14.67 -2.32 9.32
CA HIS A 83 -14.24 -1.23 8.46
C HIS A 83 -13.32 -1.86 7.43
N PHE A 84 -13.90 -2.21 6.28
CA PHE A 84 -13.12 -2.60 5.13
C PHE A 84 -12.29 -1.41 4.70
N ASN A 85 -11.03 -1.69 4.40
CA ASN A 85 -10.14 -0.70 3.84
C ASN A 85 -10.70 -0.23 2.49
N THR A 86 -11.11 1.03 2.41
CA THR A 86 -11.61 1.61 1.17
C THR A 86 -10.42 2.04 0.29
N SER A 87 -10.39 1.54 -0.94
CA SER A 87 -9.41 1.93 -1.96
C SER A 87 -9.96 3.03 -2.85
N ILE A 88 -9.12 3.99 -3.24
CA ILE A 88 -9.41 4.89 -4.36
C ILE A 88 -9.25 4.09 -5.65
N ALA A 89 -8.06 3.52 -5.86
CA ALA A 89 -7.73 2.78 -7.06
C ALA A 89 -6.65 1.73 -6.79
N ASN A 90 -6.75 0.61 -7.48
CA ASN A 90 -5.83 -0.51 -7.36
C ASN A 90 -5.31 -0.94 -8.75
N LEU A 91 -4.05 -1.36 -8.81
CA LEU A 91 -3.44 -2.01 -9.97
C LEU A 91 -3.03 -3.43 -9.58
N VAL A 92 -3.61 -4.41 -10.28
CA VAL A 92 -3.28 -5.83 -10.13
C VAL A 92 -2.34 -6.24 -11.25
N ILE A 93 -1.13 -6.67 -10.90
CA ILE A 93 -0.14 -7.17 -11.87
C ILE A 93 -0.04 -8.68 -11.70
N LEU A 94 -0.44 -9.42 -12.72
CA LEU A 94 -0.36 -10.87 -12.76
C LEU A 94 0.71 -11.33 -13.74
N ARG A 95 1.58 -12.24 -13.30
CA ARG A 95 2.69 -12.78 -14.09
C ARG A 95 2.70 -14.31 -14.08
N GLY A 96 3.12 -14.93 -15.18
CA GLY A 96 3.40 -16.37 -15.25
C GLY A 96 2.40 -17.21 -16.05
N LYS A 97 2.19 -18.48 -15.69
CA LYS A 97 1.35 -19.39 -16.46
C LYS A 97 -0.15 -19.13 -16.24
N ASP A 98 -0.96 -19.27 -17.30
CA ASP A 98 -2.43 -19.19 -17.26
C ASP A 98 -3.00 -17.84 -16.75
N VAL A 99 -2.28 -16.72 -16.95
CA VAL A 99 -2.71 -15.41 -16.42
C VAL A 99 -4.08 -14.96 -16.94
N HIS A 100 -4.42 -15.36 -18.17
CA HIS A 100 -5.68 -14.98 -18.79
C HIS A 100 -6.90 -15.67 -18.15
N SER A 101 -6.72 -16.87 -17.57
CA SER A 101 -7.79 -17.60 -16.88
C SER A 101 -7.91 -17.27 -15.39
N ALA A 102 -7.02 -16.44 -14.84
CA ALA A 102 -7.10 -16.02 -13.45
C ALA A 102 -8.39 -15.22 -13.18
N ASP A 103 -9.15 -15.66 -12.17
CA ASP A 103 -10.33 -14.96 -11.66
C ASP A 103 -9.91 -13.70 -10.88
N LEU A 104 -10.57 -12.61 -11.20
CA LEU A 104 -10.32 -11.27 -10.64
C LEU A 104 -11.59 -10.67 -10.03
N GLY A 105 -12.69 -11.42 -9.93
CA GLY A 105 -13.97 -10.94 -9.44
C GLY A 105 -13.85 -10.28 -8.06
N GLY A 106 -13.12 -10.92 -7.14
CA GLY A 106 -12.89 -10.37 -5.79
C GLY A 106 -12.12 -9.04 -5.77
N PHE A 107 -11.26 -8.78 -6.75
CA PHE A 107 -10.54 -7.50 -6.85
C PHE A 107 -11.38 -6.41 -7.51
N LYS A 108 -12.48 -6.75 -8.18
CA LYS A 108 -13.35 -5.81 -8.91
C LYS A 108 -14.63 -5.47 -8.14
N ASP A 109 -14.75 -5.96 -6.91
CA ASP A 109 -15.93 -5.69 -6.09
C ASP A 109 -16.04 -4.19 -5.80
N PRO A 110 -17.14 -3.51 -6.22
CA PRO A 110 -17.32 -2.08 -5.98
C PRO A 110 -17.28 -1.68 -4.51
N ALA A 111 -17.60 -2.60 -3.59
CA ALA A 111 -17.58 -2.33 -2.15
C ALA A 111 -16.16 -2.17 -1.58
N LEU A 112 -15.11 -2.49 -2.35
CA LEU A 112 -13.72 -2.21 -1.98
C LEU A 112 -13.28 -0.79 -2.35
N TYR A 113 -14.10 -0.05 -3.11
CA TYR A 113 -13.71 1.22 -3.72
C TYR A 113 -14.59 2.38 -3.29
N THR A 114 -14.08 3.59 -3.48
CA THR A 114 -14.84 4.81 -3.23
C THR A 114 -16.05 4.93 -4.16
N SER A 115 -17.13 5.55 -3.66
CA SER A 115 -18.39 5.68 -4.41
C SER A 115 -18.34 6.72 -5.54
N TRP A 116 -17.38 7.65 -5.49
CA TRP A 116 -17.27 8.78 -6.42
C TRP A 116 -16.40 8.48 -7.65
N LEU A 117 -15.57 7.42 -7.61
CA LEU A 117 -14.77 7.01 -8.76
C LEU A 117 -15.52 5.96 -9.58
N GLU A 118 -15.52 6.10 -10.90
CA GLU A 118 -16.14 5.09 -11.75
C GLU A 118 -15.43 3.73 -11.62
N PRO A 119 -16.17 2.60 -11.55
CA PRO A 119 -15.58 1.26 -11.38
C PRO A 119 -14.53 0.87 -12.43
N ILE A 120 -14.63 1.43 -13.64
CA ILE A 120 -13.66 1.20 -14.73
C ILE A 120 -12.28 1.79 -14.41
N HIS A 121 -12.23 2.85 -13.62
CA HIS A 121 -10.99 3.54 -13.21
C HIS A 121 -10.47 3.07 -11.86
N ALA A 122 -11.34 2.44 -11.05
CA ALA A 122 -10.99 1.90 -9.74
C ALA A 122 -10.01 0.72 -9.81
N VAL A 123 -10.04 -0.09 -10.88
CA VAL A 123 -9.19 -1.29 -11.00
C VAL A 123 -8.56 -1.41 -12.36
N ASN A 124 -7.22 -1.36 -12.38
CA ASN A 124 -6.44 -1.74 -13.54
C ASN A 124 -5.80 -3.12 -13.35
N VAL A 125 -5.66 -3.85 -14.45
CA VAL A 125 -5.10 -5.20 -14.44
C VAL A 125 -4.07 -5.33 -15.55
N TRP A 126 -2.83 -5.63 -15.18
CA TRP A 126 -1.75 -5.96 -16.10
C TRP A 126 -1.48 -7.46 -16.06
N LYS A 127 -1.36 -8.08 -17.23
CA LYS A 127 -1.15 -9.51 -17.37
C LYS A 127 0.05 -9.77 -18.27
N THR A 128 0.99 -10.60 -17.82
CA THR A 128 2.13 -11.05 -18.65
C THR A 128 2.42 -12.52 -18.43
N GLN A 129 2.66 -13.28 -19.50
CA GLN A 129 2.98 -14.71 -19.38
C GLN A 129 4.39 -14.98 -18.83
N ARG A 130 5.23 -13.93 -18.75
CA ARG A 130 6.61 -14.04 -18.26
C ARG A 130 6.63 -14.34 -16.76
N ALA A 131 7.24 -15.45 -16.38
CA ALA A 131 7.49 -15.80 -14.98
C ALA A 131 8.35 -14.75 -14.27
N PHE A 132 8.18 -14.62 -12.95
CA PHE A 132 8.95 -13.69 -12.12
C PHE A 132 9.67 -14.44 -11.01
N SER A 133 10.97 -14.18 -10.81
CA SER A 133 11.76 -14.73 -9.71
C SER A 133 11.61 -16.27 -9.53
N LYS A 134 11.65 -17.01 -10.63
CA LYS A 134 11.46 -18.49 -10.71
C LYS A 134 10.09 -19.00 -10.25
N TYR A 135 9.15 -18.13 -9.90
CA TYR A 135 7.78 -18.53 -9.60
C TYR A 135 7.01 -18.74 -10.89
N GLU A 136 6.31 -19.87 -10.98
CA GLU A 136 5.45 -20.19 -12.12
C GLU A 136 4.29 -19.20 -12.29
N LYS A 137 3.79 -18.65 -11.17
CA LYS A 137 2.71 -17.66 -11.11
C LYS A 137 3.02 -16.65 -10.01
N SER A 138 2.82 -15.37 -10.27
CA SER A 138 2.88 -14.32 -9.25
C SER A 138 1.78 -13.28 -9.45
N ALA A 139 1.36 -12.66 -8.35
CA ALA A 139 0.40 -11.58 -8.32
C ALA A 139 0.95 -10.48 -7.40
N ALA A 140 0.92 -9.23 -7.86
CA ALA A 140 1.23 -8.05 -7.08
C ALA A 140 0.03 -7.10 -7.11
N LEU A 141 -0.26 -6.48 -5.96
CA LEU A 141 -1.31 -5.48 -5.83
C LEU A 141 -0.66 -4.17 -5.41
N VAL A 142 -0.79 -3.16 -6.26
CA VAL A 142 -0.48 -1.77 -5.90
C VAL A 142 -1.81 -1.13 -5.53
N SER A 143 -1.94 -0.68 -4.28
CA SER A 143 -3.21 -0.19 -3.73
C SER A 143 -3.04 1.23 -3.21
N ASN A 144 -3.90 2.12 -3.69
CA ASN A 144 -4.08 3.44 -3.12
C ASN A 144 -5.33 3.39 -2.21
N SER A 145 -5.14 3.32 -0.90
CA SER A 145 -6.23 3.01 0.05
C SER A 145 -5.99 3.55 1.46
N GLN A 146 -7.00 3.41 2.31
CA GLN A 146 -6.98 3.73 3.74
C GLN A 146 -6.02 2.87 4.58
N PHE A 147 -5.36 1.86 3.98
CA PHE A 147 -4.49 0.93 4.69
C PHE A 147 -3.45 1.62 5.59
N LEU A 148 -2.97 2.78 5.17
CA LEU A 148 -1.90 3.52 5.83
C LEU A 148 -2.35 4.53 6.87
N LEU A 149 -3.67 4.70 7.07
CA LEU A 149 -4.19 5.70 8.00
C LEU A 149 -3.64 5.52 9.40
N LYS A 150 -3.78 4.32 9.97
CA LYS A 150 -3.39 4.06 11.36
C LYS A 150 -1.87 4.18 11.59
N PRO A 151 -0.99 3.58 10.76
CA PRO A 151 0.44 3.80 10.89
C PRO A 151 0.85 5.26 10.72
N LEU A 152 0.28 5.97 9.74
CA LEU A 152 0.64 7.36 9.45
C LEU A 152 0.22 8.28 10.60
N ASP A 153 -1.01 8.15 11.10
CA ASP A 153 -1.53 8.88 12.26
C ASP A 153 -0.65 8.67 13.51
N THR A 154 -0.21 7.43 13.74
CA THR A 154 0.71 7.10 14.84
C THR A 154 2.07 7.79 14.68
N ILE A 155 2.62 7.83 13.47
CA ILE A 155 3.91 8.47 13.18
C ILE A 155 3.81 9.99 13.40
N VAL A 156 2.75 10.61 12.86
CA VAL A 156 2.49 12.05 13.02
C VAL A 156 2.33 12.39 14.49
N GLY A 157 1.52 11.63 15.24
CA GLY A 157 1.32 11.86 16.67
C GLY A 157 2.61 11.72 17.48
N LYS A 158 3.46 10.74 17.19
CA LYS A 158 4.79 10.61 17.84
C LYS A 158 5.70 11.78 17.52
N ALA A 159 5.77 12.18 16.25
CA ALA A 159 6.61 13.27 15.81
C ALA A 159 6.16 14.60 16.43
N TRP A 160 4.84 14.85 16.51
CA TRP A 160 4.27 16.00 17.21
C TRP A 160 4.65 16.03 18.70
N ASN A 161 4.54 14.89 19.40
CA ASN A 161 4.93 14.81 20.82
C ASN A 161 6.42 15.14 21.04
N MET A 162 7.29 14.65 20.16
CA MET A 162 8.73 14.96 20.21
C MET A 162 9.00 16.44 19.92
N PHE A 163 8.35 17.00 18.91
CA PHE A 163 8.45 18.40 18.54
C PHE A 163 7.95 19.32 19.66
N ALA A 164 6.78 19.06 20.23
CA ALA A 164 6.22 19.82 21.36
C ALA A 164 7.13 19.81 22.60
N SER A 165 7.90 18.73 22.79
CA SER A 165 8.89 18.60 23.86
C SER A 165 10.25 19.22 23.51
N LYS A 166 10.39 19.88 22.36
CA LYS A 166 11.63 20.40 21.79
C LYS A 166 12.75 19.35 21.67
N ALA A 167 12.37 18.08 21.50
CA ALA A 167 13.32 16.98 21.42
C ALA A 167 14.02 17.01 20.06
N TYR A 168 15.36 16.99 20.08
CA TYR A 168 16.24 16.92 18.90
C TYR A 168 16.13 18.07 17.87
N ILE A 169 15.21 19.03 18.02
CA ILE A 169 15.00 20.16 17.07
C ILE A 169 16.32 20.89 16.76
N HIS A 170 17.14 21.16 17.77
CA HIS A 170 18.43 21.83 17.61
C HIS A 170 19.41 21.10 16.66
N GLN A 171 19.26 19.79 16.48
CA GLN A 171 20.09 19.01 15.55
C GLN A 171 19.67 19.28 14.11
N TYR A 172 18.37 19.48 13.86
CA TYR A 172 17.83 19.79 12.55
C TYR A 172 18.07 21.25 12.18
N THR A 173 17.88 22.19 13.11
CA THR A 173 18.15 23.61 12.87
C THR A 173 19.61 23.90 12.54
N LYS A 174 20.55 23.12 13.10
CA LYS A 174 21.97 23.18 12.73
C LYS A 174 22.22 22.95 11.22
N PHE A 175 21.35 22.19 10.56
CA PHE A 175 21.42 21.89 9.14
C PHE A 175 20.39 22.66 8.30
N GLY A 176 19.82 23.73 8.86
CA GLY A 176 18.93 24.65 8.14
C GLY A 176 17.47 24.21 8.03
N ILE A 177 17.02 23.26 8.87
CA ILE A 177 15.60 22.92 8.99
C ILE A 177 15.04 23.66 10.21
N GLU A 178 14.15 24.62 9.96
CA GLU A 178 13.56 25.47 10.98
C GLU A 178 12.32 24.83 11.61
N GLU A 179 11.86 25.36 12.76
CA GLU A 179 10.65 24.85 13.42
C GLU A 179 9.41 24.98 12.52
N GLU A 180 9.39 25.98 11.64
CA GLU A 180 8.33 26.23 10.66
C GLU A 180 8.22 25.09 9.64
N ASP A 181 9.35 24.53 9.18
CA ASP A 181 9.36 23.38 8.25
C ASP A 181 8.68 22.14 8.86
N PHE A 182 8.81 21.94 10.17
CA PHE A 182 8.12 20.86 10.87
C PHE A 182 6.62 21.09 10.94
N LEU A 183 6.19 22.32 11.26
CA LEU A 183 4.77 22.68 11.32
C LEU A 183 4.08 22.50 9.96
N ASP A 184 4.72 22.94 8.88
CA ASP A 184 4.24 22.74 7.52
C ASP A 184 4.14 21.24 7.17
N SER A 185 5.15 20.46 7.58
CA SER A 185 5.15 19.01 7.37
C SER A 185 4.03 18.31 8.15
N PHE A 186 3.74 18.74 9.39
CA PHE A 186 2.63 18.20 10.17
C PHE A 186 1.29 18.52 9.53
N ALA A 187 1.06 19.78 9.15
CA ALA A 187 -0.17 20.20 8.48
C ALA A 187 -0.43 19.40 7.21
N LEU A 188 0.62 19.17 6.40
CA LEU A 188 0.53 18.38 5.18
C LEU A 188 0.14 16.92 5.48
N LEU A 189 0.80 16.28 6.45
CA LEU A 189 0.50 14.88 6.78
C LEU A 189 -0.86 14.70 7.43
N GLU A 190 -1.28 15.63 8.30
CA GLU A 190 -2.62 15.65 8.89
C GLU A 190 -3.70 15.81 7.82
N GLN A 191 -3.47 16.66 6.82
CA GLN A 191 -4.37 16.80 5.67
C GLN A 191 -4.45 15.50 4.86
N VAL A 192 -3.33 14.80 4.66
CA VAL A 192 -3.33 13.48 3.99
C VAL A 192 -4.15 12.47 4.80
N VAL A 193 -3.93 12.37 6.11
CA VAL A 193 -4.72 11.50 7.00
C VAL A 193 -6.21 11.85 6.91
N ALA A 194 -6.57 13.12 7.03
CA ALA A 194 -7.95 13.57 6.93
C ALA A 194 -8.58 13.25 5.57
N SER A 195 -7.83 13.39 4.47
CA SER A 195 -8.30 13.08 3.12
C SER A 195 -8.60 11.59 2.97
N TYR A 196 -7.72 10.73 3.48
CA TYR A 196 -7.91 9.28 3.40
C TYR A 196 -8.97 8.76 4.38
N CYS A 197 -9.13 9.38 5.56
CA CYS A 197 -10.18 9.03 6.51
C CYS A 197 -11.60 9.21 5.95
N ASN A 198 -11.77 10.15 5.02
CA ASN A 198 -13.06 10.52 4.44
C ASN A 198 -13.31 9.92 3.04
N LEU A 199 -12.56 8.87 2.66
CA LEU A 199 -12.76 8.16 1.39
C LEU A 199 -14.08 7.39 1.33
#